data_AF-A0A7C6RZY1-F1
#
_entry.id   AF-A0A7C6RZY1-F1
#
_cell.length_a   1.000
_cell.length_b   1.000
_cell.length_c   1.000
_cell.angle_alpha   90.00
_cell.angle_beta   90.00
_cell.angle_gamma   90.00
#
_symmetry.space_group_name_H-M   'P 1'
#
loop_
_entity.id
_entity.type
_entity.pdbx_description
1 polymer ?
#
loop_
_entity_poly.entity_id
_entity_poly.type
_entity_poly.pdbx_seq_one_letter_code
_entity_poly.pdbx_strand_id
1 'polypeptide(L)' 'MSLQIANPAVVGKIERLARATGLTKTAAVERAVDRLLRETEGRLEPAERLIALLTQLDRIPDRADGYNPLEWDDLGLPK' A
#
# COMPACT_ATOMS: atom_id res chain seq x y z
N MET A 1 -14.42 -22.54 -14.41
CA MET A 1 -14.58 -23.68 -13.48
C MET A 1 -15.04 -23.13 -12.13
N SER A 2 -16.03 -23.74 -11.49
CA SER A 2 -16.52 -23.30 -10.16
C SER A 2 -15.60 -23.82 -9.06
N LEU A 3 -15.03 -22.92 -8.26
CA LEU A 3 -14.28 -23.29 -7.04
C LEU A 3 -15.26 -23.84 -6.00
N GLN A 4 -15.11 -25.10 -5.58
CA GLN A 4 -15.91 -25.68 -4.50
C GLN A 4 -15.21 -25.47 -3.16
N ILE A 5 -15.88 -24.81 -2.21
CA ILE A 5 -15.35 -24.54 -0.88
C ILE A 5 -16.08 -25.42 0.13
N ALA A 6 -15.38 -26.44 0.64
CA ALA A 6 -15.93 -27.37 1.63
C ALA A 6 -15.72 -26.92 3.09
N ASN A 7 -14.86 -25.93 3.33
CA ASN A 7 -14.55 -25.46 4.68
C ASN A 7 -15.65 -24.51 5.21
N PRO A 8 -16.41 -24.89 6.25
CA PRO A 8 -17.53 -24.09 6.74
C PRO A 8 -17.09 -22.74 7.33
N ALA A 9 -15.88 -22.65 7.89
CA ALA A 9 -15.34 -21.40 8.40
C ALA A 9 -15.08 -20.39 7.27
N VAL A 10 -14.70 -20.88 6.08
CA VAL A 10 -14.50 -20.02 4.89
C VAL A 10 -15.85 -19.56 4.35
N VAL A 11 -16.85 -20.45 4.29
CA VAL A 11 -18.23 -20.08 3.90
C VAL A 11 -18.77 -18.96 4.81
N GLY A 12 -18.59 -19.07 6.12
CA GLY A 12 -19.00 -18.03 7.07
C GLY A 12 -18.29 -16.69 6.87
N LYS A 13 -17.01 -16.69 6.46
CA LYS A 13 -16.29 -15.46 6.10
C LYS A 13 -16.88 -14.81 4.85
N ILE A 14 -17.16 -15.61 3.81
CA ILE A 14 -17.75 -15.14 2.55
C ILE A 14 -19.15 -14.55 2.79
N GLU A 15 -19.96 -15.18 3.63
CA GLU A 15 -21.28 -14.67 4.01
C GLU A 15 -21.22 -13.32 4.70
N ARG A 16 -20.29 -13.15 5.65
CA ARG A 16 -20.10 -11.85 6.30
C ARG A 16 -19.65 -10.77 5.32
N LEU A 17 -18.73 -11.11 4.42
CA LEU A 17 -18.24 -10.19 3.40
C LEU A 17 -19.34 -9.78 2.42
N ALA A 18 -20.14 -10.74 1.94
CA ALA A 18 -21.28 -10.50 1.07
C ALA A 18 -22.31 -9.58 1.74
N ARG A 19 -22.66 -9.84 3.00
CA ARG A 19 -23.58 -8.98 3.79
C ARG A 19 -23.04 -7.56 3.96
N ALA A 20 -21.76 -7.41 4.29
CA ALA A 20 -21.15 -6.11 4.50
C ALA A 20 -21.04 -5.26 3.22
N THR A 21 -20.97 -5.90 2.05
CA THR A 21 -20.78 -5.24 0.76
C THR A 21 -22.06 -5.15 -0.07
N GLY A 22 -23.14 -5.82 0.33
CA GLY A 22 -24.38 -5.92 -0.45
C GLY A 22 -24.24 -6.75 -1.73
N LEU A 23 -23.15 -7.53 -1.87
CA LEU A 23 -22.85 -8.33 -3.06
C LEU A 23 -23.32 -9.78 -2.90
N THR A 24 -23.43 -10.50 -4.01
CA THR A 24 -23.57 -11.97 -3.96
C THR A 24 -22.28 -12.59 -3.42
N LYS A 25 -22.38 -13.81 -2.88
CA LYS A 25 -21.20 -14.54 -2.35
C LYS A 25 -20.07 -14.63 -3.39
N THR A 26 -20.41 -14.93 -4.65
CA THR A 26 -19.45 -15.00 -5.75
C THR A 26 -18.85 -13.63 -6.05
N ALA A 27 -19.68 -12.60 -6.24
CA ALA A 27 -19.18 -11.26 -6.57
C ALA A 27 -18.32 -10.65 -5.44
N ALA A 28 -18.64 -10.96 -4.18
CA ALA A 28 -17.86 -10.55 -3.02
C ALA A 28 -16.46 -11.20 -3.03
N VAL A 29 -16.38 -12.49 -3.38
CA VAL A 29 -15.12 -13.22 -3.49
C VAL A 29 -14.31 -12.73 -4.68
N GLU A 30 -14.92 -12.59 -5.85
CA GLU A 30 -14.25 -12.06 -7.05
C GLU A 30 -13.64 -10.69 -6.78
N ARG A 31 -14.43 -9.75 -6.25
CA ARG A 31 -13.93 -8.42 -5.88
C ARG A 31 -12.79 -8.47 -4.87
N ALA A 32 -12.85 -9.36 -3.89
CA ALA A 32 -11.81 -9.49 -2.87
C ALA A 32 -10.51 -10.06 -3.46
N VAL A 33 -10.61 -11.06 -4.34
CA VAL A 33 -9.48 -11.66 -5.04
C VAL A 33 -8.84 -10.66 -6.00
N ASP A 34 -9.64 -9.96 -6.81
CA ASP A 34 -9.15 -8.91 -7.72
C ASP A 34 -8.39 -7.82 -6.97
N ARG A 35 -8.93 -7.39 -5.82
CA ARG A 35 -8.27 -6.41 -4.97
C ARG A 35 -6.92 -6.94 -4.45
N LEU A 36 -6.88 -8.18 -3.96
CA LEU A 36 -5.66 -8.77 -3.44
C LEU A 36 -4.61 -8.96 -4.53
N LEU A 37 -5.01 -9.37 -5.74
CA LEU A 37 -4.13 -9.48 -6.88
C LEU A 37 -3.52 -8.11 -7.22
N ARG A 38 -4.32 -7.04 -7.30
CA ARG A 38 -3.80 -5.68 -7.51
C ARG A 38 -2.84 -5.22 -6.41
N GLU A 39 -3.16 -5.52 -5.15
CA GLU A 39 -2.28 -5.19 -4.02
C GLU A 39 -0.96 -5.96 -4.05
N THR A 40 -0.97 -7.17 -4.63
CA THR A 40 0.20 -8.04 -4.74
C THR A 40 1.04 -7.72 -5.99
N GLU A 41 0.40 -7.46 -7.12
CA GLU A 41 1.05 -7.10 -8.40
C GLU A 41 1.60 -5.68 -8.40
N GLY A 42 0.95 -4.74 -7.69
CA GLY A 42 1.38 -3.34 -7.61
C GLY A 42 2.45 -3.07 -6.54
N ARG A 43 2.87 -4.08 -5.78
CA ARG A 43 3.97 -3.95 -4.82
C ARG A 43 5.27 -4.12 -5.58
N LEU A 44 5.86 -2.99 -6.00
CA LEU A 44 7.30 -2.94 -6.28
C LEU A 44 8.02 -3.62 -5.11
N GLU A 45 9.01 -4.46 -5.41
CA GLU A 45 9.84 -5.03 -4.36
C GLU A 45 10.39 -3.89 -3.51
N PRO A 46 10.54 -4.03 -2.18
CA PRO A 46 10.96 -2.93 -1.31
C PRO A 46 12.20 -2.17 -1.81
N ALA A 47 13.11 -2.88 -2.48
CA ALA A 47 14.28 -2.32 -3.16
C ALA A 47 13.93 -1.43 -4.36
N GLU A 48 13.00 -1.84 -5.22
CA GLU A 48 12.58 -1.07 -6.40
C GLU A 48 11.86 0.22 -5.99
N ARG A 49 11.00 0.14 -4.97
CA ARG A 49 10.34 1.32 -4.40
C ARG A 49 11.36 2.29 -3.79
N LEU A 50 12.36 1.79 -3.07
CA LEU A 50 13.43 2.61 -2.50
C LEU A 50 14.24 3.31 -3.60
N ILE A 51 14.64 2.59 -4.66
CA ILE A 51 15.36 3.15 -5.80
C ILE A 51 14.53 4.23 -6.50
N ALA A 52 13.23 3.99 -6.70
CA ALA A 52 12.33 4.98 -7.29
C ALA A 52 12.26 6.27 -6.46
N LEU A 53 12.15 6.16 -5.13
CA LEU A 53 12.16 7.31 -4.22
C LEU A 53 13.49 8.06 -4.24
N LEU A 54 14.62 7.34 -4.24
CA LEU A 54 15.95 7.96 -4.34
C LEU A 54 16.15 8.67 -5.68
N THR A 55 15.66 8.07 -6.77
CA THR A 55 15.70 8.68 -8.11
C THR A 55 14.83 9.94 -8.18
N GLN A 56 13.72 9.98 -7.45
CA GLN A 56 12.89 11.18 -7.34
C GLN A 56 13.60 12.28 -6.55
N LEU A 57 14.28 11.95 -5.44
CA LEU A 57 15.05 12.90 -4.64
C LEU A 57 16.20 13.51 -5.44
N ASP A 58 16.93 12.71 -6.22
CA ASP A 58 18.04 13.14 -7.07
C ASP A 58 17.62 14.17 -8.14
N ARG A 59 16.33 14.19 -8.50
CA ARG A 59 15.78 15.15 -9.47
C ARG A 59 15.33 16.48 -8.84
N ILE A 60 15.35 16.61 -7.52
CA ILE A 60 14.95 17.85 -6.86
C ILE A 60 16.04 18.90 -7.16
N PRO A 61 15.71 20.00 -7.87
CA PRO A 61 16.70 21.03 -8.14
C PRO A 61 17.09 21.72 -6.83
N ASP A 62 18.38 22.03 -6.72
CA ASP A 62 18.87 22.86 -5.62
C ASP A 62 18.15 24.21 -5.64
N ARG A 63 17.58 24.54 -4.48
CA ARG A 63 16.82 25.77 -4.28
C ARG A 63 17.73 26.83 -3.68
N ALA A 64 17.82 27.98 -4.32
CA ALA A 64 18.57 29.13 -3.79
C ALA A 64 18.01 29.63 -2.45
N ASP A 65 16.72 29.39 -2.17
CA ASP A 65 16.04 29.68 -0.90
C ASP A 65 15.96 28.46 0.04
N GLY A 66 16.52 27.31 -0.37
CA GLY A 66 16.55 26.08 0.42
C GLY A 66 17.62 26.06 1.51
N TYR A 67 18.51 27.05 1.51
CA TYR A 67 19.57 27.21 2.50
C TYR A 67 19.13 28.23 3.55
N ASN A 68 18.20 27.84 4.42
CA ASN A 68 18.02 28.51 5.70
C ASN A 68 18.66 27.62 6.77
N PRO A 69 19.98 27.75 7.02
CA PRO A 69 20.63 26.93 8.03
C PRO A 69 19.97 27.25 9.37
N LEU A 70 19.44 26.21 10.02
CA LEU A 70 19.11 26.33 11.43
C LEU A 70 20.34 26.85 12.17
N GLU A 71 20.18 27.85 13.03
CA GLU A 71 21.26 28.22 13.93
C GLU A 71 21.43 27.08 14.93
N TRP A 72 22.62 26.48 14.93
CA TRP A 72 22.96 25.42 15.88
C TRP A 72 23.68 26.04 17.07
N ASP A 73 23.41 25.52 18.27
CA ASP A 73 24.22 25.81 19.44
C ASP A 73 25.51 24.96 19.47
N ASP A 74 26.35 25.19 20.47
CA ASP A 74 27.61 24.44 20.65
C ASP A 74 27.40 22.95 20.99
N LEU A 75 26.15 22.53 21.24
CA LEU A 75 25.75 21.14 21.47
C LEU A 75 25.14 20.49 20.21
N GLY A 76 25.06 21.22 19.10
CA GLY A 76 24.45 20.74 17.86
C GLY A 76 22.93 20.61 17.96
N LEU A 77 22.28 21.44 18.79
CA LEU A 77 20.83 21.57 18.86
C LEU A 77 20.34 22.84 18.15
N PRO A 78 19.12 22.82 17.59
CA PRO A 78 18.41 24.03 17.17
C PRO A 78 18.40 25.10 18.27
N LYS A 79 18.85 26.32 17.97
CA LYS A 79 18.60 27.51 18.80
C LYS A 79 17.18 28.03 18.67
#